data_AF-A0A9X2KFF0-F1
#
_entry.id   AF-A0A9X2KFF0-F1
#
_cell.length_a   1.000
_cell.length_b   1.000
_cell.length_c   1.000
_cell.angle_alpha   90.00
_cell.angle_beta   90.00
_cell.angle_gamma   90.00
#
_symmetry.space_group_name_H-M   'P 1'
#
loop_
_entity.id
_entity.type
_entity.pdbx_description
1 polymer ?
#
loop_
_entity_poly.entity_id
_entity_poly.type
_entity_poly.pdbx_seq_one_letter_code
_entity_poly.pdbx_strand_id
1 'polypeptide(L)'
;MNKPQDHDHIHHHRDVPDLVASGTAKDPVCGMTVKLNAGKPTRQYEGETYHFCSQRCHDKFAADPARYLEPASAPVESVPPGTKYTCPMHPEIVRDGPGDCPICGMALEPMGIPAADEGPNPELGDFTRRFWVGAVLTVPLLVLTMGPFVGLGVVRDVLGERTTLWIELILGTPVILWAGWPFFVRGVKSVINRSLNMFTLIGMGVGAAYLFSVVAVLAPGIFPAGFRDAEGHVGVYFEAGAVIVVLVLLGQVMELRARERTGSAIRALLDLAAKT
;
A
#
# COMPACT_ATOMS: atom_id res chain seq x y z
N MET A 1 81.40 8.73 -9.91
CA MET A 1 80.86 9.57 -10.99
C MET A 1 80.20 8.64 -12.00
N ASN A 2 78.99 8.99 -12.42
CA ASN A 2 78.24 8.44 -13.56
C ASN A 2 77.14 7.39 -13.30
N LYS A 3 76.08 7.63 -14.07
CA LYS A 3 74.63 7.42 -13.87
C LYS A 3 74.15 6.09 -14.49
N PRO A 4 73.01 5.52 -14.05
CA PRO A 4 72.47 4.28 -14.58
C PRO A 4 71.59 4.52 -15.83
N GLN A 5 71.61 3.54 -16.74
CA GLN A 5 70.71 3.29 -17.88
C GLN A 5 70.82 1.78 -18.14
N ASP A 6 69.86 1.02 -18.64
CA ASP A 6 68.43 1.15 -18.93
C ASP A 6 68.11 -0.26 -19.48
N HIS A 7 67.12 -0.96 -18.93
CA HIS A 7 66.63 -2.22 -19.52
C HIS A 7 65.13 -2.35 -19.23
N ASP A 8 64.38 -1.58 -20.01
CA ASP A 8 63.29 -2.02 -20.86
C ASP A 8 62.58 -3.33 -20.46
N HIS A 9 61.47 -3.20 -19.73
CA HIS A 9 60.44 -4.23 -19.61
C HIS A 9 59.13 -3.69 -20.16
N ILE A 10 58.75 -4.27 -21.30
CA ILE A 10 57.49 -4.11 -22.03
C ILE A 10 56.31 -4.38 -21.07
N HIS A 11 55.62 -3.32 -20.65
CA HIS A 11 54.32 -3.43 -20.00
C HIS A 11 53.22 -3.48 -21.06
N HIS A 12 52.77 -4.69 -21.38
CA HIS A 12 51.48 -4.90 -22.03
C HIS A 12 50.37 -4.38 -21.11
N HIS A 13 49.84 -3.19 -21.39
CA HIS A 13 48.49 -2.81 -20.94
C HIS A 13 47.49 -3.71 -21.67
N ARG A 14 47.13 -4.83 -21.03
CA ARG A 14 45.84 -5.46 -21.28
C ARG A 14 44.83 -4.72 -20.42
N ASP A 15 43.95 -3.98 -21.09
CA ASP A 15 42.67 -3.57 -20.53
C ASP A 15 41.96 -4.81 -20.01
N VAL A 16 41.93 -4.96 -18.68
CA VAL A 16 41.00 -5.88 -18.03
C VAL A 16 39.65 -5.16 -18.04
N PRO A 17 38.63 -5.65 -18.76
CA PRO A 17 37.31 -5.07 -18.67
C PRO A 17 36.83 -5.26 -17.23
N ASP A 18 36.59 -4.14 -16.56
CA ASP A 18 35.93 -4.04 -15.27
C ASP A 18 34.50 -4.58 -15.44
N LEU A 19 34.36 -5.90 -15.29
CA LEU A 19 33.08 -6.59 -15.14
C LEU A 19 32.54 -6.25 -13.75
N VAL A 20 32.14 -5.00 -13.56
CA VAL A 20 31.36 -4.58 -12.39
C VAL A 20 30.01 -5.25 -12.54
N ALA A 21 29.83 -6.38 -11.88
CA ALA A 21 28.54 -7.02 -11.70
C ALA A 21 27.60 -6.00 -11.06
N SER A 22 26.72 -5.41 -11.88
CA SER A 22 25.62 -4.55 -11.43
C SER A 22 24.56 -5.41 -10.76
N GLY A 23 24.90 -5.96 -9.60
CA GLY A 23 23.99 -6.72 -8.78
C GLY A 23 23.00 -5.80 -8.06
N THR A 24 21.84 -6.33 -7.73
CA THR A 24 20.91 -5.71 -6.80
C THR A 24 20.74 -6.63 -5.59
N ALA A 25 20.85 -6.09 -4.38
CA ALA A 25 20.59 -6.80 -3.13
C ALA A 25 19.25 -6.33 -2.52
N LYS A 26 18.61 -7.14 -1.68
CA LYS A 26 17.44 -6.70 -0.92
C LYS A 26 17.88 -6.15 0.43
N ASP A 27 17.32 -5.01 0.81
CA ASP A 27 17.44 -4.46 2.15
C ASP A 27 16.67 -5.37 3.14
N PRO A 28 17.33 -5.98 4.14
CA PRO A 28 16.69 -6.92 5.06
C PRO A 28 15.68 -6.26 6.02
N VAL A 29 15.73 -4.93 6.19
CA VAL A 29 14.84 -4.19 7.10
C VAL A 29 13.51 -3.82 6.44
N CYS A 30 13.54 -3.43 5.17
CA CYS A 30 12.36 -2.92 4.47
C CYS A 30 11.99 -3.68 3.19
N GLY A 31 12.83 -4.63 2.75
CA GLY A 31 12.61 -5.43 1.55
C GLY A 31 12.88 -4.71 0.22
N MET A 32 13.33 -3.45 0.23
CA MET A 32 13.60 -2.68 -0.98
C MET A 32 14.83 -3.21 -1.73
N THR A 33 14.75 -3.22 -3.06
CA THR A 33 15.88 -3.56 -3.93
C THR A 33 16.90 -2.42 -3.98
N VAL A 34 18.14 -2.71 -3.58
CA VAL A 34 19.28 -1.81 -3.51
C VAL A 34 20.27 -2.15 -4.62
N LYS A 35 20.60 -1.17 -5.48
CA LYS A 35 21.68 -1.34 -6.47
C LYS A 35 23.03 -1.34 -5.74
N LEU A 36 23.82 -2.41 -5.95
CA LEU A 36 25.18 -2.49 -5.45
C LEU A 36 26.04 -1.41 -6.11
N ASN A 37 27.02 -0.86 -5.37
CA ASN A 37 27.95 0.20 -5.83
C ASN A 37 27.34 1.60 -6.08
N ALA A 38 26.14 1.90 -5.58
CA ALA A 38 25.49 3.21 -5.72
C ALA A 38 25.77 4.20 -4.56
N GLY A 39 26.86 4.03 -3.80
CA GLY A 39 27.19 4.89 -2.65
C GLY A 39 26.19 4.81 -1.48
N LYS A 40 25.45 3.69 -1.38
CA LYS A 40 24.44 3.45 -0.33
C LYS A 40 25.07 2.79 0.90
N PRO A 41 24.50 3.01 2.11
CA PRO A 41 25.06 2.49 3.34
C PRO A 41 25.05 0.96 3.36
N THR A 42 26.12 0.38 3.89
CA THR A 42 26.34 -1.06 3.98
C THR A 42 26.84 -1.43 5.37
N ARG A 43 26.53 -2.65 5.83
CA ARG A 43 27.04 -3.17 7.11
C ARG A 43 27.42 -4.63 6.95
N GLN A 44 28.56 -4.99 7.52
CA GLN A 44 28.99 -6.37 7.60
C GLN A 44 28.45 -7.00 8.89
N TYR A 45 27.86 -8.19 8.78
CA TYR A 45 27.38 -8.98 9.92
C TYR A 45 27.55 -10.47 9.60
N GLU A 46 28.12 -11.25 10.54
CA GLU A 46 28.43 -12.68 10.36
C GLU A 46 29.19 -13.05 9.07
N GLY A 47 30.04 -12.13 8.59
CA GLY A 47 30.85 -12.34 7.38
C GLY A 47 30.16 -11.97 6.06
N GLU A 48 28.86 -11.67 6.08
CA GLU A 48 28.10 -11.19 4.93
C GLU A 48 27.97 -9.66 4.91
N THR A 49 27.96 -9.06 3.72
CA THR A 49 27.74 -7.61 3.55
C THR A 49 26.29 -7.34 3.18
N TYR A 50 25.56 -6.66 4.07
CA TYR A 50 24.18 -6.25 3.86
C TYR A 50 24.12 -4.81 3.32
N HIS A 51 23.22 -4.58 2.37
CA HIS A 51 23.07 -3.31 1.66
C HIS A 51 21.72 -2.66 1.99
N PHE A 52 21.73 -1.38 2.35
CA PHE A 52 20.53 -0.68 2.84
C PHE A 52 20.06 0.41 1.88
N CYS A 53 18.74 0.60 1.82
CA CYS A 53 18.14 1.59 0.94
C CYS A 53 18.36 3.03 1.41
N SER A 54 18.57 3.21 2.73
CA SER A 54 18.71 4.49 3.43
C SER A 54 19.49 4.33 4.75
N GLN A 55 19.99 5.45 5.29
CA GLN A 55 20.68 5.47 6.59
C GLN A 55 19.79 4.96 7.73
N ARG A 56 18.48 5.24 7.69
CA ARG A 56 17.52 4.75 8.69
C ARG A 56 17.41 3.22 8.72
N CYS A 57 17.51 2.56 7.57
CA CYS A 57 17.46 1.08 7.51
C CYS A 57 18.77 0.48 8.00
N HIS A 58 19.90 1.11 7.65
CA HIS A 58 21.20 0.77 8.21
C HIS A 58 21.20 0.87 9.74
N ASP A 59 20.70 1.96 10.31
CA ASP A 59 20.72 2.19 11.76
C ASP A 59 19.78 1.24 12.53
N LYS A 60 18.66 0.82 11.91
CA LYS A 60 17.76 -0.20 12.47
C LYS A 60 18.39 -1.59 12.47
N PHE A 61 18.97 -1.99 11.35
CA PHE A 61 19.73 -3.24 11.27
C PHE A 61 20.92 -3.21 12.22
N ALA A 62 21.52 -2.03 12.41
CA ALA A 62 22.65 -1.84 13.28
C ALA A 62 22.34 -2.09 14.76
N ALA A 63 21.13 -1.74 15.17
CA ALA A 63 20.63 -1.89 16.52
C ALA A 63 20.27 -3.34 16.86
N ASP A 64 19.70 -4.09 15.91
CA ASP A 64 19.28 -5.48 16.12
C ASP A 64 19.33 -6.31 14.80
N PRO A 65 20.52 -6.81 14.41
CA PRO A 65 20.68 -7.54 13.15
C PRO A 65 19.94 -8.88 13.11
N ALA A 66 19.93 -9.62 14.23
CA ALA A 66 19.37 -10.97 14.31
C ALA A 66 17.87 -10.99 13.94
N ARG A 67 17.12 -9.98 14.41
CA ARG A 67 15.70 -9.78 14.10
C ARG A 67 15.37 -9.75 12.60
N TYR A 68 16.31 -9.29 11.76
CA TYR A 68 16.08 -9.11 10.32
C TYR A 68 16.66 -10.25 9.46
N LEU A 69 17.44 -11.15 10.05
CA LEU A 69 18.11 -12.25 9.34
C LEU A 69 17.43 -13.61 9.56
N GLU A 70 16.55 -13.72 10.56
CA GLU A 70 15.72 -14.91 10.71
C GLU A 70 14.64 -14.98 9.60
N PRO A 71 14.46 -16.15 8.97
CA PRO A 71 13.51 -16.32 7.87
C PRO A 71 12.07 -16.14 8.37
N ALA A 72 11.51 -14.95 8.16
CA ALA A 72 10.09 -14.64 8.09
C ALA A 72 9.18 -15.47 9.02
N SER A 73 9.47 -15.47 10.32
CA SER A 73 8.42 -15.37 11.32
C SER A 73 8.49 -13.96 11.87
N ALA A 74 7.54 -13.11 11.44
CA ALA A 74 7.18 -11.95 12.23
C ALA A 74 7.08 -12.37 13.71
N PRO A 75 7.41 -11.51 14.69
CA PRO A 75 7.16 -11.86 16.07
C PRO A 75 5.65 -11.99 16.28
N VAL A 76 5.14 -13.21 16.13
CA VAL A 76 3.95 -13.68 16.82
C VAL A 76 4.50 -14.17 18.15
N GLU A 77 4.69 -13.22 19.07
CA GLU A 77 5.15 -13.55 20.40
C GLU A 77 4.04 -14.35 21.10
N SER A 78 4.27 -15.67 21.14
CA SER A 78 3.60 -16.72 21.90
C SER A 78 2.10 -16.56 22.14
N VAL A 79 1.31 -16.68 21.07
CA VAL A 79 -0.06 -17.15 21.24
C VAL A 79 0.02 -18.64 21.61
N PRO A 80 -0.48 -19.09 22.77
CA PRO A 80 -0.42 -20.50 23.18
C PRO A 80 -0.94 -21.44 22.08
N PRO A 81 -0.27 -22.58 21.83
CA PRO A 81 -0.74 -23.55 20.86
C PRO A 81 -2.18 -23.99 21.20
N GLY A 82 -3.09 -23.85 20.23
CA GLY A 82 -4.53 -24.12 20.41
C GLY A 82 -5.40 -22.88 20.67
N THR A 83 -4.85 -21.67 20.63
CA THR A 83 -5.65 -20.44 20.69
C THR A 83 -6.52 -20.32 19.44
N LYS A 84 -7.83 -20.21 19.66
CA LYS A 84 -8.80 -20.01 18.59
C LYS A 84 -8.84 -18.54 18.21
N TYR A 85 -9.03 -18.22 16.94
CA TYR A 85 -9.14 -16.88 16.40
C TYR A 85 -10.60 -16.59 16.03
N THR A 86 -11.07 -15.38 16.28
CA THR A 86 -12.44 -14.96 15.98
C THR A 86 -12.50 -13.62 15.28
N CYS A 87 -13.56 -13.42 14.49
CA CYS A 87 -13.81 -12.16 13.85
C CYS A 87 -14.51 -11.23 14.85
N PRO A 88 -13.98 -10.02 15.13
CA PRO A 88 -14.57 -9.12 16.11
C PRO A 88 -15.97 -8.59 15.69
N MET A 89 -16.35 -8.77 14.42
CA MET A 89 -17.71 -8.50 13.93
C MET A 89 -18.62 -9.73 13.80
N HIS A 90 -18.04 -10.92 13.77
CA HIS A 90 -18.78 -12.16 13.57
C HIS A 90 -18.23 -13.18 14.57
N PRO A 91 -18.62 -13.09 15.86
CA PRO A 91 -18.07 -13.94 16.92
C PRO A 91 -18.30 -15.44 16.68
N GLU A 92 -19.31 -15.76 15.87
CA GLU A 92 -19.63 -17.11 15.39
C GLU A 92 -18.52 -17.71 14.51
N ILE A 93 -17.67 -16.88 13.92
CA ILE A 93 -16.50 -17.34 13.16
C ILE A 93 -15.37 -17.62 14.13
N VAL A 94 -15.04 -18.90 14.25
CA VAL A 94 -13.92 -19.39 15.05
C VAL A 94 -13.01 -20.23 14.15
N ARG A 95 -11.70 -19.97 14.21
CA ARG A 95 -10.68 -20.65 13.40
C ARG A 95 -9.47 -21.01 14.26
N ASP A 96 -8.72 -22.03 13.86
CA ASP A 96 -7.56 -22.51 14.62
C ASP A 96 -6.26 -21.74 14.30
N GLY A 97 -6.33 -20.68 13.49
CA GLY A 97 -5.18 -19.87 13.11
C GLY A 97 -5.56 -18.48 12.60
N PRO A 98 -4.56 -17.59 12.41
CA PRO A 98 -4.77 -16.25 11.87
C PRO A 98 -5.25 -16.34 10.41
N GLY A 99 -6.01 -15.33 9.98
CA GLY A 99 -6.55 -15.27 8.62
C GLY A 99 -7.64 -14.21 8.49
N ASP A 100 -8.33 -14.20 7.36
CA ASP A 100 -9.46 -13.30 7.12
C ASP A 100 -10.79 -13.98 7.45
N CYS A 101 -11.72 -13.22 8.03
CA CYS A 101 -13.09 -13.65 8.23
C CYS A 101 -13.76 -13.95 6.87
N PRO A 102 -14.39 -15.13 6.70
CA PRO A 102 -15.04 -15.49 5.44
C PRO A 102 -16.29 -14.65 5.14
N ILE A 103 -16.87 -13.98 6.14
CA ILE A 103 -18.08 -13.18 6.01
C ILE A 103 -17.75 -11.72 5.63
N CYS A 104 -16.90 -11.05 6.40
CA CYS A 104 -16.58 -9.62 6.20
C CYS A 104 -15.17 -9.33 5.70
N GLY A 105 -14.27 -10.32 5.67
CA GLY A 105 -12.89 -10.12 5.22
C GLY A 105 -12.03 -9.25 6.13
N MET A 106 -12.41 -9.07 7.41
CA MET A 106 -11.54 -8.52 8.46
C MET A 106 -10.58 -9.59 8.98
N ALA A 107 -9.41 -9.20 9.44
CA ALA A 107 -8.48 -10.11 10.11
C ALA A 107 -9.11 -10.72 11.38
N LEU A 108 -8.84 -11.99 11.62
CA LEU A 108 -9.26 -12.71 12.82
C LEU A 108 -8.30 -12.39 13.98
N GLU A 109 -8.87 -12.11 15.15
CA GLU A 109 -8.13 -11.81 16.38
C GLU A 109 -8.14 -13.03 17.32
N PRO A 110 -7.07 -13.26 18.11
CA PRO A 110 -7.01 -14.38 19.06
C PRO A 110 -8.10 -14.25 20.15
N MET A 111 -8.84 -15.32 20.38
CA MET A 111 -9.94 -15.40 21.33
C MET A 111 -9.39 -15.65 22.74
N GLY A 112 -9.81 -14.84 23.70
CA GLY A 112 -9.55 -15.05 25.13
C GLY A 112 -8.19 -14.59 25.64
N ILE A 113 -7.33 -14.05 24.78
CA ILE A 113 -6.08 -13.39 25.18
C ILE A 113 -6.28 -11.90 24.96
N PRO A 114 -6.31 -11.05 26.01
CA PRO A 114 -6.21 -9.62 25.80
C PRO A 114 -4.90 -9.38 25.06
N ALA A 115 -4.98 -8.79 23.86
CA ALA A 115 -3.81 -8.47 23.05
C ALA A 115 -2.73 -7.83 23.93
N ALA A 116 -1.68 -8.61 24.24
CA ALA A 116 -0.60 -8.19 25.09
C ALA A 116 0.30 -7.26 24.26
N ASP A 117 0.46 -6.02 24.71
CA ASP A 117 1.30 -4.96 24.13
C ASP A 117 1.45 -5.02 22.59
N GLU A 118 0.31 -5.02 21.89
CA GLU A 118 0.31 -4.74 20.46
C GLU A 118 0.62 -3.25 20.29
N GLY A 119 1.83 -2.95 19.82
CA GLY A 119 2.15 -1.65 19.23
C GLY A 119 1.12 -1.24 18.18
N PRO A 120 1.17 0.02 17.69
CA PRO A 120 0.10 0.62 16.88
C PRO A 120 -0.40 -0.33 15.79
N ASN A 121 -1.72 -0.60 15.78
CA ASN A 121 -2.33 -1.59 14.88
C ASN A 121 -1.87 -1.32 13.43
N PRO A 122 -1.09 -2.25 12.81
CA PRO A 122 -0.51 -2.01 11.50
C PRO A 122 -1.58 -1.81 10.41
N GLU A 123 -2.78 -2.37 10.60
CA GLU A 123 -3.91 -2.14 9.70
C GLU A 123 -4.42 -0.69 9.78
N LEU A 124 -4.55 -0.13 11.00
CA LEU A 124 -4.94 1.27 11.16
C LEU A 124 -3.93 2.20 10.49
N GLY A 125 -2.64 1.90 10.62
CA GLY A 125 -1.57 2.61 9.93
C GLY A 125 -1.70 2.56 8.39
N ASP A 126 -1.93 1.37 7.83
CA ASP A 126 -2.11 1.18 6.38
C ASP A 126 -3.35 1.91 5.85
N PHE A 127 -4.51 1.73 6.49
CA PHE A 127 -5.76 2.41 6.12
C PHE A 127 -5.66 3.94 6.26
N THR A 128 -4.99 4.43 7.31
CA THR A 128 -4.78 5.88 7.50
C THR A 128 -3.88 6.46 6.42
N ARG A 129 -2.81 5.75 6.03
CA ARG A 129 -1.92 6.18 4.95
C ARG A 129 -2.65 6.21 3.61
N ARG A 130 -3.39 5.15 3.27
CA ARG A 130 -4.20 5.09 2.04
C ARG A 130 -5.26 6.18 2.01
N PHE A 131 -5.92 6.46 3.14
CA PHE A 131 -6.89 7.54 3.26
C PHE A 131 -6.26 8.90 2.94
N TRP A 132 -5.13 9.24 3.56
CA TRP A 132 -4.50 10.54 3.33
C TRP A 132 -3.97 10.71 1.91
N VAL A 133 -3.29 9.69 1.37
CA VAL A 133 -2.82 9.72 -0.03
C VAL A 133 -4.01 9.80 -0.99
N GLY A 134 -5.07 9.02 -0.74
CA GLY A 134 -6.29 9.04 -1.52
C GLY A 134 -6.96 10.42 -1.49
N ALA A 135 -7.16 10.99 -0.30
CA ALA A 135 -7.78 12.31 -0.13
C ALA A 135 -7.01 13.42 -0.84
N VAL A 136 -5.67 13.43 -0.73
CA VAL A 136 -4.83 14.42 -1.40
C VAL A 136 -4.94 14.36 -2.92
N LEU A 137 -5.13 13.17 -3.50
CA LEU A 137 -5.31 13.00 -4.96
C LEU A 137 -6.76 13.23 -5.41
N THR A 138 -7.74 12.87 -4.57
CA THR A 138 -9.17 13.06 -4.87
C THR A 138 -9.58 14.53 -4.79
N VAL A 139 -8.96 15.35 -3.94
CA VAL A 139 -9.32 16.78 -3.83
C VAL A 139 -9.09 17.54 -5.16
N PRO A 140 -7.90 17.49 -5.79
CA PRO A 140 -7.69 18.08 -7.11
C PRO A 140 -8.63 17.48 -8.18
N LEU A 141 -8.87 16.17 -8.14
CA LEU A 141 -9.78 15.50 -9.05
C LEU A 141 -11.22 16.06 -8.94
N LEU A 142 -11.72 16.23 -7.71
CA LEU A 142 -13.02 16.83 -7.41
C LEU A 142 -13.10 18.28 -7.88
N VAL A 143 -12.02 19.05 -7.69
CA VAL A 143 -11.96 20.45 -8.14
C VAL A 143 -12.01 20.54 -9.67
N LEU A 144 -11.35 19.63 -10.39
CA LEU A 144 -11.38 19.60 -11.85
C LEU A 144 -12.76 19.23 -12.41
N THR A 145 -13.45 18.26 -11.81
CA THR A 145 -14.75 17.77 -12.30
C THR A 145 -15.91 18.66 -11.88
N MET A 146 -15.92 19.13 -10.62
CA MET A 146 -17.01 19.95 -10.06
C MET A 146 -16.76 21.45 -10.23
N GLY A 147 -15.53 21.87 -10.53
CA GLY A 147 -15.15 23.27 -10.75
C GLY A 147 -16.06 24.02 -11.73
N PRO A 148 -16.40 23.46 -12.91
CA PRO A 148 -17.30 24.11 -13.86
C PRO A 148 -18.68 24.45 -13.28
N PHE A 149 -19.23 23.62 -12.39
CA PHE A 149 -20.55 23.83 -11.78
C PHE A 149 -20.55 24.90 -10.69
N VAL A 150 -19.38 25.22 -10.11
CA VAL A 150 -19.20 26.19 -9.03
C VAL A 150 -18.62 27.52 -9.55
N GLY A 151 -18.53 27.69 -10.88
CA GLY A 151 -17.99 28.91 -11.50
C GLY A 151 -16.47 28.95 -11.63
N LEU A 152 -15.78 27.83 -11.35
CA LEU A 152 -14.34 27.64 -11.53
C LEU A 152 -13.99 26.93 -12.85
N GLY A 153 -14.87 27.03 -13.86
CA GLY A 153 -14.70 26.40 -15.18
C GLY A 153 -13.45 26.83 -15.95
N VAL A 154 -12.89 28.00 -15.60
CA VAL A 154 -11.68 28.57 -16.22
C VAL A 154 -10.51 27.58 -16.23
N VAL A 155 -10.38 26.74 -15.21
CA VAL A 155 -9.31 25.73 -15.15
C VAL A 155 -9.45 24.72 -16.28
N ARG A 156 -10.68 24.25 -16.56
CA ARG A 156 -11.00 23.28 -17.60
C ARG A 156 -10.92 23.90 -18.99
N ASP A 157 -11.36 25.15 -19.13
CA ASP A 157 -11.28 25.91 -20.37
C ASP A 157 -9.82 26.17 -20.79
N VAL A 158 -8.94 26.45 -19.83
CA VAL A 158 -7.50 26.70 -20.07
C VAL A 158 -6.73 25.41 -20.36
N LEU A 159 -7.02 24.33 -19.64
CA LEU A 159 -6.33 23.03 -19.83
C LEU A 159 -6.81 22.28 -21.08
N GLY A 160 -8.04 22.56 -21.52
CA GLY A 160 -8.73 21.82 -22.57
C GLY A 160 -9.38 20.54 -22.03
N GLU A 161 -10.53 20.18 -22.62
CA GLU A 161 -11.36 19.05 -22.21
C GLU A 161 -10.57 17.73 -22.25
N ARG A 162 -9.87 17.47 -23.35
CA ARG A 162 -9.07 16.24 -23.53
C ARG A 162 -7.96 16.11 -22.49
N THR A 163 -7.21 17.18 -22.22
CA THR A 163 -6.11 17.16 -21.23
C THR A 163 -6.67 16.91 -19.83
N THR A 164 -7.80 17.55 -19.50
CA THR A 164 -8.47 17.37 -18.21
C THR A 164 -8.87 15.92 -18.00
N LEU A 165 -9.47 15.25 -19.00
CA LEU A 165 -9.82 13.83 -18.92
C LEU A 165 -8.61 12.92 -18.68
N TRP A 166 -7.45 13.22 -19.27
CA TRP A 166 -6.21 12.48 -19.01
C TRP A 166 -5.66 12.73 -17.60
N ILE A 167 -5.76 13.95 -17.09
CA ILE A 167 -5.39 14.28 -15.72
C ILE A 167 -6.31 13.54 -14.74
N GLU A 168 -7.61 13.50 -15.01
CA GLU A 168 -8.59 12.78 -14.20
C GLU A 168 -8.29 11.28 -14.14
N LEU A 169 -7.95 10.67 -15.28
CA LEU A 169 -7.48 9.27 -15.33
C LEU A 169 -6.23 9.09 -14.45
N ILE A 170 -5.21 9.91 -14.63
CA ILE A 170 -3.93 9.80 -13.91
C ILE A 170 -4.11 9.97 -12.40
N LEU A 171 -4.96 10.88 -11.96
CA LEU A 171 -5.25 11.12 -10.54
C LEU A 171 -6.18 10.06 -9.96
N GLY A 172 -7.22 9.66 -10.69
CA GLY A 172 -8.22 8.69 -10.25
C GLY A 172 -7.70 7.26 -10.15
N THR A 173 -6.82 6.84 -11.07
CA THR A 173 -6.25 5.48 -11.10
C THR A 173 -5.55 5.07 -9.79
N PRO A 174 -4.58 5.82 -9.22
CA PRO A 174 -3.94 5.43 -7.97
C PRO A 174 -4.91 5.45 -6.78
N VAL A 175 -5.89 6.34 -6.75
CA VAL A 175 -6.90 6.34 -5.69
C VAL A 175 -7.74 5.06 -5.78
N ILE A 176 -8.31 4.79 -6.96
CA ILE A 176 -9.22 3.67 -7.14
C ILE A 176 -8.48 2.34 -7.03
N LEU A 177 -7.40 2.14 -7.78
CA LEU A 177 -6.72 0.86 -7.87
C LEU A 177 -5.81 0.57 -6.68
N TRP A 178 -5.03 1.54 -6.19
CA TRP A 178 -4.09 1.30 -5.09
C TRP A 178 -4.72 1.54 -3.71
N ALA A 179 -5.38 2.68 -3.50
CA ALA A 179 -6.03 2.95 -2.21
C ALA A 179 -7.26 2.04 -2.01
N GLY A 180 -8.04 1.82 -3.07
CA GLY A 180 -9.21 0.93 -3.08
C GLY A 180 -8.92 -0.56 -3.21
N TRP A 181 -7.65 -0.98 -3.43
CA TRP A 181 -7.26 -2.39 -3.58
C TRP A 181 -7.86 -3.35 -2.52
N PRO A 182 -7.86 -3.03 -1.21
CA PRO A 182 -8.37 -3.94 -0.18
C PRO A 182 -9.86 -4.22 -0.37
N PHE A 183 -10.63 -3.25 -0.87
CA PHE A 183 -12.05 -3.39 -1.11
C PHE A 183 -12.34 -4.30 -2.30
N PHE A 184 -11.53 -4.24 -3.36
CA PHE A 184 -11.63 -5.17 -4.48
C PHE A 184 -11.32 -6.60 -4.04
N VAL A 185 -10.24 -6.81 -3.27
CA VAL A 185 -9.89 -8.13 -2.74
C VAL A 185 -11.02 -8.70 -1.86
N ARG A 186 -11.57 -7.89 -0.94
CA ARG A 186 -12.69 -8.29 -0.08
C ARG A 186 -13.97 -8.54 -0.88
N GLY A 187 -14.25 -7.72 -1.89
CA GLY A 187 -15.40 -7.88 -2.78
C GLY A 187 -15.33 -9.18 -3.57
N VAL A 188 -14.17 -9.49 -4.17
CA VAL A 188 -13.96 -10.76 -4.88
C VAL A 188 -14.09 -11.96 -3.94
N LYS A 189 -13.49 -11.90 -2.74
CA LYS A 189 -13.66 -12.94 -1.71
C LYS A 189 -15.12 -13.15 -1.32
N SER A 190 -15.89 -12.07 -1.15
CA SER A 190 -17.33 -12.12 -0.83
C SER A 190 -18.15 -12.80 -1.93
N VAL A 191 -17.84 -12.53 -3.21
CA VAL A 191 -18.49 -13.19 -4.35
C VAL A 191 -18.14 -14.68 -4.38
N ILE A 192 -16.86 -15.04 -4.20
CA ILE A 192 -16.41 -16.44 -4.18
C ILE A 192 -17.09 -17.20 -3.04
N ASN A 193 -17.17 -16.61 -1.86
CA ASN A 193 -17.79 -17.20 -0.67
C ASN A 193 -19.34 -17.19 -0.72
N ARG A 194 -19.93 -16.63 -1.78
CA ARG A 194 -21.40 -16.43 -1.93
C ARG A 194 -22.05 -15.69 -0.77
N SER A 195 -21.31 -14.82 -0.10
CA SER A 195 -21.75 -14.03 1.05
C SER A 195 -21.72 -12.55 0.70
N LEU A 196 -22.64 -12.09 -0.17
CA LEU A 196 -22.69 -10.71 -0.67
C LEU A 196 -22.75 -9.71 0.48
N ASN A 197 -21.83 -8.75 0.49
CA ASN A 197 -21.69 -7.77 1.55
C ASN A 197 -21.40 -6.36 1.00
N MET A 198 -21.16 -5.41 1.90
CA MET A 198 -20.84 -4.01 1.57
C MET A 198 -19.66 -3.88 0.58
N PHE A 199 -18.62 -4.70 0.73
CA PHE A 199 -17.44 -4.65 -0.16
C PHE A 199 -17.75 -5.12 -1.57
N THR A 200 -18.72 -6.00 -1.77
CA THR A 200 -19.17 -6.40 -3.11
C THR A 200 -19.88 -5.27 -3.82
N LEU A 201 -20.75 -4.53 -3.12
CA LEU A 201 -21.41 -3.36 -3.68
C LEU A 201 -20.40 -2.27 -4.05
N ILE A 202 -19.47 -1.95 -3.13
CA ILE A 202 -18.43 -0.95 -3.35
C ILE A 202 -17.51 -1.37 -4.50
N GLY A 203 -17.00 -2.59 -4.47
CA GLY A 203 -16.09 -3.12 -5.49
C GLY A 203 -16.74 -3.13 -6.88
N MET A 204 -18.01 -3.51 -6.98
CA MET A 204 -18.74 -3.48 -8.25
C MET A 204 -18.97 -2.04 -8.73
N GLY A 205 -19.45 -1.14 -7.86
CA GLY A 205 -19.74 0.25 -8.23
C GLY A 205 -18.49 1.03 -8.65
N VAL A 206 -17.45 1.00 -7.83
CA VAL A 206 -16.18 1.66 -8.11
C VAL A 206 -15.48 1.03 -9.32
N GLY A 207 -15.52 -0.30 -9.45
CA GLY A 207 -14.96 -1.01 -10.59
C GLY A 207 -15.65 -0.66 -11.90
N ALA A 208 -16.99 -0.62 -11.91
CA ALA A 208 -17.77 -0.23 -13.08
C ALA A 208 -17.52 1.23 -13.48
N ALA A 209 -17.51 2.15 -12.51
CA ALA A 209 -17.20 3.56 -12.75
C ALA A 209 -15.80 3.73 -13.35
N TYR A 210 -14.80 3.02 -12.81
CA TYR A 210 -13.42 3.06 -13.31
C TYR A 210 -13.31 2.51 -14.72
N LEU A 211 -13.82 1.30 -14.98
CA LEU A 211 -13.74 0.67 -16.30
C LEU A 211 -14.47 1.50 -17.37
N PHE A 212 -15.67 2.00 -17.07
CA PHE A 212 -16.40 2.89 -17.96
C PHE A 212 -15.56 4.13 -18.30
N SER A 213 -15.00 4.78 -17.28
CA SER A 213 -14.23 6.01 -17.44
C SER A 213 -12.94 5.78 -18.23
N VAL A 214 -12.25 4.66 -18.00
CA VAL A 214 -11.06 4.27 -18.78
C VAL A 214 -11.41 4.08 -20.25
N VAL A 215 -12.51 3.39 -20.56
CA VAL A 215 -12.95 3.17 -21.95
C VAL A 215 -13.39 4.49 -22.59
N ALA A 216 -14.07 5.37 -21.84
CA ALA A 216 -14.46 6.70 -22.29
C ALA A 216 -13.26 7.57 -22.70
N VAL A 217 -12.15 7.52 -21.96
CA VAL A 217 -10.92 8.28 -22.28
C VAL A 217 -10.11 7.66 -23.41
N LEU A 218 -9.91 6.34 -23.39
CA LEU A 218 -9.02 5.66 -24.33
C LEU A 218 -9.68 5.39 -25.70
N ALA A 219 -10.98 5.12 -25.70
CA ALA A 219 -11.73 4.73 -26.89
C ALA A 219 -13.13 5.36 -26.93
N PRO A 220 -13.26 6.71 -26.95
CA PRO A 220 -14.55 7.39 -27.05
C PRO A 220 -15.31 6.97 -28.33
N GLY A 221 -14.56 6.53 -29.35
CA GLY A 221 -15.04 5.98 -30.62
C GLY A 221 -16.01 4.79 -30.53
N ILE A 222 -16.10 4.11 -29.38
CA ILE A 222 -17.01 2.97 -29.16
C ILE A 222 -18.40 3.45 -28.76
N PHE A 223 -18.51 4.63 -28.14
CA PHE A 223 -19.79 5.12 -27.61
C PHE A 223 -20.68 5.70 -28.70
N PRO A 224 -22.01 5.55 -28.66
CA PRO A 224 -22.91 6.19 -29.62
C PRO A 224 -22.76 7.72 -29.63
N ALA A 225 -23.10 8.37 -30.75
CA ALA A 225 -22.97 9.83 -30.88
C ALA A 225 -23.73 10.62 -29.80
N GLY A 226 -24.86 10.11 -29.30
CA GLY A 226 -25.63 10.74 -28.23
C GLY A 226 -24.95 10.75 -26.85
N PHE A 227 -23.88 9.97 -26.66
CA PHE A 227 -23.06 9.97 -25.44
C PHE A 227 -21.81 10.85 -25.56
N ARG A 228 -21.59 11.46 -26.72
CA ARG A 228 -20.43 12.29 -26.99
C ARG A 228 -20.82 13.77 -27.02
N ASP A 229 -19.94 14.63 -26.53
CA ASP A 229 -20.05 16.08 -26.72
C ASP A 229 -19.71 16.48 -28.18
N ALA A 230 -19.77 17.78 -28.47
CA ALA A 230 -19.50 18.32 -29.80
C ALA A 230 -18.05 18.06 -30.26
N GLU A 231 -17.14 17.87 -29.31
CA GLU A 231 -15.73 17.59 -29.51
C GLU A 231 -15.41 16.08 -29.54
N GLY A 232 -16.41 15.23 -29.31
CA GLY A 232 -16.30 13.76 -29.37
C GLY A 232 -15.89 13.08 -28.07
N HIS A 233 -15.83 13.79 -26.94
CA HIS A 233 -15.51 13.24 -25.63
C HIS A 233 -16.74 12.65 -24.94
N VAL A 234 -16.49 11.73 -24.01
CA VAL A 234 -17.52 11.06 -23.21
C VAL A 234 -17.29 11.42 -21.75
N GLY A 235 -18.38 11.72 -21.04
CA GLY A 235 -18.30 12.02 -19.61
C GLY A 235 -17.69 10.87 -18.81
N VAL A 236 -16.89 11.19 -17.79
CA VAL A 236 -16.17 10.22 -16.96
C VAL A 236 -16.63 10.30 -15.51
N TYR A 237 -16.35 9.24 -14.75
CA TYR A 237 -16.79 9.04 -13.37
C TYR A 237 -15.62 8.69 -12.43
N PHE A 238 -14.40 9.14 -12.76
CA PHE A 238 -13.23 8.95 -11.89
C PHE A 238 -13.43 9.60 -10.53
N GLU A 239 -14.04 10.80 -10.50
CA GLU A 239 -14.39 11.50 -9.25
C GLU A 239 -15.30 10.66 -8.37
N ALA A 240 -16.42 10.15 -8.91
CA ALA A 240 -17.37 9.35 -8.14
C ALA A 240 -16.70 8.11 -7.53
N GLY A 241 -15.91 7.38 -8.33
CA GLY A 241 -15.16 6.21 -7.83
C GLY A 241 -14.13 6.58 -6.75
N ALA A 242 -13.37 7.65 -6.95
CA ALA A 242 -12.33 8.11 -6.04
C ALA A 242 -12.91 8.62 -4.71
N VAL A 243 -14.01 9.39 -4.75
CA VAL A 243 -14.72 9.89 -3.56
C VAL A 243 -15.28 8.74 -2.75
N ILE A 244 -15.93 7.76 -3.39
CA ILE A 244 -16.44 6.56 -2.69
C ILE A 244 -15.29 5.85 -1.97
N VAL A 245 -14.16 5.61 -2.65
CA VAL A 245 -12.99 4.94 -2.03
C VAL A 245 -12.49 5.73 -0.81
N VAL A 246 -12.32 7.05 -0.93
CA VAL A 246 -11.83 7.88 0.17
C VAL A 246 -12.79 7.88 1.37
N LEU A 247 -14.10 8.00 1.13
CA LEU A 247 -15.11 7.99 2.20
C LEU A 247 -15.20 6.63 2.89
N VAL A 248 -15.06 5.52 2.15
CA VAL A 248 -15.02 4.18 2.73
C VAL A 248 -13.75 4.00 3.56
N LEU A 249 -12.59 4.45 3.06
CA LEU A 249 -11.33 4.43 3.83
C LEU A 249 -11.46 5.24 5.13
N LEU A 250 -12.07 6.42 5.07
CA LEU A 250 -12.35 7.24 6.26
C LEU A 250 -13.22 6.48 7.27
N GLY A 251 -14.29 5.83 6.81
CA GLY A 251 -15.15 5.01 7.65
C GLY A 251 -14.38 3.89 8.36
N GLN A 252 -13.52 3.16 7.63
CA GLN A 252 -12.67 2.12 8.19
C GLN A 252 -11.67 2.66 9.21
N VAL A 253 -11.06 3.83 8.96
CA VAL A 253 -10.16 4.48 9.92
C VAL A 253 -10.89 4.88 11.20
N MET A 254 -12.09 5.45 11.07
CA MET A 254 -12.92 5.83 12.22
C MET A 254 -13.33 4.60 13.04
N GLU A 255 -13.74 3.53 12.36
CA GLU A 255 -14.15 2.27 12.99
C GLU A 255 -13.00 1.63 13.75
N LEU A 256 -11.84 1.44 13.11
CA LEU A 256 -10.67 0.82 13.73
C LEU A 256 -10.16 1.64 14.92
N ARG A 257 -10.12 2.97 14.78
CA ARG A 257 -9.72 3.87 15.85
C ARG A 257 -10.68 3.83 17.03
N ALA A 258 -11.98 3.67 16.79
CA ALA A 258 -12.97 3.53 17.86
C ALA A 258 -12.75 2.22 18.63
N ARG A 259 -12.54 1.10 17.91
CA ARG A 259 -12.27 -0.22 18.51
C ARG A 259 -10.98 -0.26 19.33
N GLU A 260 -9.92 0.36 18.82
CA GLU A 260 -8.63 0.41 19.53
C GLU A 260 -8.76 1.12 20.89
N ARG A 261 -9.47 2.25 20.93
CA ARG A 261 -9.69 3.03 22.16
C ARG A 261 -10.55 2.28 23.18
N THR A 262 -11.62 1.62 22.75
CA THR A 262 -12.47 0.85 23.67
C THR A 262 -11.73 -0.38 24.17
N GLY A 263 -10.98 -1.06 23.29
CA GLY A 263 -10.10 -2.17 23.66
C GLY A 263 -9.06 -1.76 24.70
N SER A 264 -8.37 -0.63 24.52
CA SER A 264 -7.37 -0.15 25.50
C SER A 264 -7.98 0.17 26.86
N ALA A 265 -9.21 0.70 26.89
CA ALA A 265 -9.90 0.99 28.15
C ALA A 265 -10.29 -0.30 28.91
N ILE A 266 -10.77 -1.32 28.19
CA ILE A 266 -11.10 -2.62 28.79
C ILE A 266 -9.83 -3.32 29.31
N ARG A 267 -8.73 -3.28 28.53
CA ARG A 267 -7.43 -3.83 28.96
C ARG A 267 -6.92 -3.16 30.23
N ALA A 268 -7.01 -1.83 30.32
CA ALA A 268 -6.62 -1.10 31.53
C ALA A 268 -7.41 -1.52 32.78
N LEU A 269 -8.70 -1.89 32.62
CA LEU A 269 -9.49 -2.42 33.73
C LEU A 269 -9.09 -3.85 34.13
N LEU A 270 -8.70 -4.69 33.16
CA LEU A 270 -8.26 -6.06 33.41
C LEU A 270 -6.87 -6.11 34.07
N ASP A 271 -5.96 -5.22 33.70
CA ASP A 271 -4.63 -5.12 34.32
C ASP A 271 -4.69 -4.67 35.79
N LEU A 272 -5.76 -3.97 36.19
CA LEU A 272 -6.02 -3.60 37.57
C LEU A 272 -6.60 -4.75 38.42
N ALA A 273 -7.01 -5.87 37.80
CA ALA A 273 -7.47 -7.04 38.54
C ALA A 273 -6.29 -7.77 39.19
N ALA A 274 -6.40 -8.07 40.49
CA ALA A 274 -5.35 -8.73 41.24
C ALA A 274 -5.00 -10.11 40.64
N LYS A 275 -3.72 -10.31 40.31
CA LYS A 275 -3.17 -11.61 39.93
C LYS A 275 -2.99 -12.44 41.21
N THR A 276 -3.92 -13.34 41.50
CA THR A 276 -3.79 -14.37 42.53
C THR A 276 -3.13 -15.61 41.98
#